data_AF-A0A820E5N7-F1
#
_entry.id   AF-A0A820E5N7-F1
#
_cell.length_a   1.000
_cell.length_b   1.000
_cell.length_c   1.000
_cell.angle_alpha   90.00
_cell.angle_beta   90.00
_cell.angle_gamma   90.00
#
_symmetry.space_group_name_H-M   'P 1'
#
loop_
_entity.id
_entity.type
_entity.pdbx_description
1 polymer ?
#
loop_
_entity_poly.entity_id
_entity_poly.type
_entity_poly.pdbx_seq_one_letter_code
_entity_poly.pdbx_strand_id
1 'polypeptide(L)'
;GTLLGSIRHHDIIPWDDDVDIMIPNRQRKRFADAFKELDKTLVGLVSHGASNSGKQYYKLSYKNTPSAGGFRWHFPFVDIFFYEQKQSYLWNLNYPDDKFRDKDVFPLVLRPLGQLWLPAPRKPKRFFGFDPFDDCKSHFWNHRIESGQEEVTVKCDRLKGIYPFVVQNNKTDWVEILKINNTVIHTVIFKKLRYGA
;
A
#
# COMPACT_ATOMS: atom_id res chain seq x y z
N GLY A 1 4.07 -1.80 2.75
CA GLY A 1 4.30 -0.33 2.65
C GLY A 1 3.84 0.28 1.33
N THR A 2 2.72 -0.19 0.76
CA THR A 2 2.33 0.10 -0.63
C THR A 2 2.02 1.57 -0.94
N LEU A 3 1.28 2.25 -0.05
CA LEU A 3 0.97 3.68 -0.25
C LEU A 3 2.25 4.54 -0.24
N LEU A 4 3.21 4.19 0.62
CA LEU A 4 4.49 4.88 0.71
C LEU A 4 5.30 4.69 -0.58
N GLY A 5 5.34 3.48 -1.11
CA GLY A 5 5.94 3.19 -2.41
C GLY A 5 5.36 4.05 -3.53
N SER A 6 4.03 4.09 -3.66
CA SER A 6 3.34 4.91 -4.66
C SER A 6 3.68 6.42 -4.56
N ILE A 7 3.98 6.93 -3.36
CA ILE A 7 4.40 8.32 -3.15
C ILE A 7 5.88 8.54 -3.45
N ARG A 8 6.72 7.60 -3.02
CA ARG A 8 8.18 7.76 -2.99
C ARG A 8 8.84 7.31 -4.29
N HIS A 9 8.29 6.30 -4.94
CA HIS A 9 8.89 5.58 -6.08
C HIS A 9 7.97 5.48 -7.29
N HIS A 10 6.70 5.90 -7.18
CA HIS A 10 5.64 5.58 -8.15
C HIS A 10 5.49 4.07 -8.40
N ASP A 11 5.94 3.23 -7.47
CA ASP A 11 5.96 1.76 -7.53
C ASP A 11 6.05 1.18 -6.11
N ILE A 12 6.10 -0.13 -5.94
CA ILE A 12 6.48 -0.74 -4.66
C ILE A 12 7.85 -0.21 -4.21
N ILE A 13 8.07 -0.12 -2.90
CA ILE A 13 9.39 0.25 -2.39
C ILE A 13 10.37 -0.85 -2.82
N PRO A 14 11.56 -0.51 -3.36
CA PRO A 14 12.46 -1.51 -3.98
C PRO A 14 12.93 -2.66 -3.07
N TRP A 15 12.78 -2.51 -1.76
CA TRP A 15 13.14 -3.49 -0.73
C TRP A 15 11.96 -3.91 0.14
N ASP A 16 10.72 -3.61 -0.27
CA ASP A 16 9.49 -4.10 0.36
C ASP A 16 9.09 -5.40 -0.34
N ASP A 17 8.52 -6.35 0.41
CA ASP A 17 8.32 -7.73 -0.05
C ASP A 17 6.83 -8.12 -0.18
N ASP A 18 5.92 -7.19 0.09
CA ASP A 18 4.48 -7.40 0.04
C ASP A 18 3.70 -6.21 -0.56
N VAL A 19 2.38 -6.39 -0.67
CA VAL A 19 1.44 -5.36 -1.09
C VAL A 19 0.25 -5.35 -0.15
N ASP A 20 -0.08 -4.17 0.37
CA ASP A 20 -1.23 -3.91 1.22
C ASP A 20 -2.33 -3.17 0.43
N ILE A 21 -3.56 -3.67 0.49
CA ILE A 21 -4.75 -2.94 0.04
C ILE A 21 -5.81 -2.88 1.14
N MET A 22 -6.66 -1.86 1.08
CA MET A 22 -7.76 -1.66 2.00
C MET A 22 -9.09 -1.59 1.26
N ILE A 23 -10.09 -2.34 1.73
CA ILE A 23 -11.45 -2.30 1.21
C ILE A 23 -12.48 -2.05 2.32
N PRO A 24 -13.66 -1.47 2.01
CA PRO A 24 -14.67 -1.26 3.05
C PRO A 24 -15.17 -2.60 3.60
N ASN A 25 -15.27 -2.72 4.94
CA ASN A 25 -15.69 -3.97 5.59
C ASN A 25 -17.07 -4.46 5.11
N ARG A 26 -18.00 -3.54 4.85
CA ARG A 26 -19.31 -3.86 4.24
C ARG A 26 -19.23 -4.59 2.90
N GLN A 27 -18.10 -4.51 2.18
CA GLN A 27 -17.87 -5.21 0.92
C GLN A 27 -17.10 -6.53 1.09
N ARG A 28 -16.66 -6.88 2.29
CA ARG A 28 -15.86 -8.08 2.58
C ARG A 28 -16.48 -9.37 2.06
N LYS A 29 -17.79 -9.56 2.29
CA LYS A 29 -18.52 -10.75 1.81
C LYS A 29 -18.55 -10.77 0.28
N ARG A 30 -18.91 -9.65 -0.35
CA ARG A 30 -18.93 -9.52 -1.82
C ARG A 30 -17.56 -9.79 -2.43
N PHE A 31 -16.50 -9.28 -1.82
CA PHE A 31 -15.13 -9.56 -2.24
C PHE A 31 -14.83 -11.06 -2.17
N ALA A 32 -15.06 -11.69 -1.01
CA ALA A 32 -14.83 -13.13 -0.86
C ALA A 32 -15.67 -13.99 -1.83
N ASP A 33 -16.91 -13.59 -2.09
CA ASP A 33 -17.79 -14.28 -3.03
C ASP A 33 -17.29 -14.12 -4.49
N ALA A 34 -16.81 -12.94 -4.90
CA ALA A 34 -16.19 -12.74 -6.21
C ALA A 34 -14.92 -13.61 -6.41
N PHE A 35 -14.14 -13.85 -5.34
CA PHE A 35 -13.01 -14.79 -5.40
C PHE A 35 -13.43 -16.24 -5.63
N LYS A 36 -14.67 -16.62 -5.27
CA LYS A 36 -15.15 -17.99 -5.53
C LYS A 36 -15.40 -18.25 -7.01
N GLU A 37 -15.59 -17.19 -7.79
CA GLU A 37 -15.83 -17.24 -9.24
C GLU A 37 -14.52 -17.23 -10.05
N LEU A 38 -13.40 -16.82 -9.43
CA LEU A 38 -12.08 -16.91 -10.05
C LEU A 38 -11.60 -18.35 -10.14
N ASP A 39 -10.66 -18.58 -11.07
CA ASP A 39 -9.97 -19.87 -11.18
C ASP A 39 -9.17 -20.16 -9.89
N LYS A 40 -9.78 -21.00 -9.05
CA LYS A 40 -9.20 -21.46 -7.78
C LYS A 40 -8.00 -22.37 -7.98
N THR A 41 -7.64 -22.76 -9.21
CA THR A 41 -6.41 -23.51 -9.45
C THR A 41 -5.19 -22.59 -9.43
N LEU A 42 -5.34 -21.33 -9.83
CA LEU A 42 -4.24 -20.37 -9.93
C LEU A 42 -4.02 -19.57 -8.64
N VAL A 43 -5.09 -19.05 -8.05
CA VAL A 43 -5.03 -18.15 -6.87
C VAL A 43 -5.73 -18.72 -5.65
N GLY A 44 -5.18 -18.44 -4.48
CA GLY A 44 -5.72 -18.80 -3.17
C GLY A 44 -6.01 -17.55 -2.34
N LEU A 45 -7.23 -17.47 -1.80
CA LEU A 45 -7.63 -16.47 -0.82
C LEU A 45 -7.70 -17.15 0.56
N VAL A 46 -6.81 -16.77 1.46
CA VAL A 46 -6.77 -17.28 2.83
C VAL A 46 -7.32 -16.22 3.78
N SER A 47 -8.34 -16.57 4.56
CA SER A 47 -8.83 -15.71 5.64
C SER A 47 -8.05 -15.98 6.92
N HIS A 48 -7.44 -14.94 7.49
CA HIS A 48 -6.87 -14.98 8.83
C HIS A 48 -7.84 -14.28 9.81
N GLY A 49 -8.01 -14.82 11.02
CA GLY A 49 -8.77 -14.14 12.08
C GLY A 49 -9.99 -14.86 12.67
N ALA A 50 -10.11 -16.18 12.56
CA ALA A 50 -11.26 -16.90 13.13
C ALA A 50 -11.02 -17.55 14.51
N SER A 51 -9.79 -17.55 15.07
CA SER A 51 -9.57 -18.19 16.38
C SER A 51 -8.34 -17.65 17.12
N ASN A 52 -8.43 -16.49 17.77
CA ASN A 52 -7.59 -16.04 18.92
C ASN A 52 -6.81 -14.72 18.75
N SER A 53 -6.50 -14.24 17.54
CA SER A 53 -5.70 -13.00 17.37
C SER A 53 -6.52 -11.71 17.27
N GLY A 54 -7.85 -11.79 17.09
CA GLY A 54 -8.73 -10.64 16.86
C GLY A 54 -8.53 -9.91 15.52
N LYS A 55 -7.37 -10.09 14.86
CA LYS A 55 -7.03 -9.48 13.58
C LYS A 55 -7.74 -10.17 12.42
N GLN A 56 -8.39 -9.38 11.57
CA GLN A 56 -9.15 -9.84 10.42
C GLN A 56 -8.58 -9.21 9.15
N TYR A 57 -8.08 -10.05 8.25
CA TYR A 57 -7.57 -9.68 6.94
C TYR A 57 -7.57 -10.92 6.04
N TYR A 58 -7.49 -10.70 4.72
CA TYR A 58 -7.28 -11.78 3.76
C TYR A 58 -5.88 -11.69 3.17
N LYS A 59 -5.31 -12.85 2.82
CA LYS A 59 -4.10 -12.96 2.01
C LYS A 59 -4.46 -13.59 0.68
N LEU A 60 -4.15 -12.90 -0.40
CA LEU A 60 -4.28 -13.39 -1.77
C LEU A 60 -2.91 -13.78 -2.30
N SER A 61 -2.74 -15.03 -2.70
CA SER A 61 -1.46 -15.56 -3.19
C SER A 61 -1.68 -16.49 -4.37
N TYR A 62 -0.63 -16.70 -5.17
CA TYR A 62 -0.63 -17.76 -6.18
C TYR A 62 -0.45 -19.13 -5.51
N LYS A 63 -1.17 -20.14 -5.98
CA LYS A 63 -1.09 -21.50 -5.38
C LYS A 63 0.16 -22.27 -5.77
N ASN A 64 0.80 -21.90 -6.87
CA ASN A 64 2.00 -22.56 -7.40
C ASN A 64 3.30 -21.94 -6.89
N THR A 65 3.27 -21.10 -5.86
CA THR A 65 4.46 -20.53 -5.24
C THR A 65 4.77 -21.20 -3.89
N PRO A 66 5.94 -20.98 -3.26
CA PRO A 66 6.23 -21.55 -1.95
C PRO A 66 5.31 -21.00 -0.86
N SER A 67 5.03 -21.82 0.17
CA SER A 67 4.38 -21.34 1.39
C SER A 67 5.20 -20.24 2.07
N ALA A 68 4.51 -19.29 2.68
CA ALA A 68 5.14 -18.25 3.48
C ALA A 68 5.50 -18.82 4.87
N GLY A 69 6.74 -19.26 5.05
CA GLY A 69 7.16 -20.00 6.25
C GLY A 69 6.25 -21.22 6.52
N GLY A 70 5.75 -21.33 7.76
CA GLY A 70 4.83 -22.39 8.19
C GLY A 70 3.33 -22.08 8.02
N PHE A 71 2.98 -21.00 7.31
CA PHE A 71 1.59 -20.54 7.20
C PHE A 71 0.83 -21.16 6.02
N ARG A 72 -0.50 -21.01 6.05
CA ARG A 72 -1.43 -21.57 5.05
C ARG A 72 -1.46 -20.81 3.72
N TRP A 73 -0.85 -19.63 3.67
CA TRP A 73 -0.76 -18.81 2.46
C TRP A 73 0.63 -18.92 1.84
N HIS A 74 0.72 -18.52 0.58
CA HIS A 74 1.94 -18.62 -0.22
C HIS A 74 2.56 -17.24 -0.43
N PHE A 75 3.87 -17.19 -0.67
CA PHE A 75 4.61 -15.97 -0.99
C PHE A 75 4.97 -15.93 -2.48
N PRO A 76 4.89 -14.78 -3.18
CA PRO A 76 4.41 -13.48 -2.70
C PRO A 76 2.88 -13.44 -2.54
N PHE A 77 2.39 -12.45 -1.80
CA PHE A 77 0.96 -12.23 -1.58
C PHE A 77 0.57 -10.75 -1.55
N VAL A 78 -0.74 -10.52 -1.61
CA VAL A 78 -1.39 -9.25 -1.31
C VAL A 78 -2.17 -9.38 -0.01
N ASP A 79 -1.84 -8.54 0.97
CA ASP A 79 -2.64 -8.37 2.19
C ASP A 79 -3.84 -7.45 1.91
N ILE A 80 -5.01 -7.92 2.33
CA ILE A 80 -6.29 -7.24 2.13
C ILE A 80 -6.87 -6.95 3.51
N PHE A 81 -6.72 -5.69 3.91
CA PHE A 81 -7.28 -5.17 5.14
C PHE A 81 -8.67 -4.58 4.91
N PHE A 82 -9.40 -4.44 6.01
CA PHE A 82 -10.74 -3.88 5.99
C PHE A 82 -10.78 -2.59 6.80
N TYR A 83 -11.53 -1.60 6.32
CA TYR A 83 -11.85 -0.42 7.11
C TYR A 83 -13.34 -0.32 7.42
N GLU A 84 -13.62 0.28 8.56
CA GLU A 84 -14.94 0.80 8.88
C GLU A 84 -14.98 2.30 8.65
N GLN A 85 -16.18 2.80 8.35
CA GLN A 85 -16.42 4.22 8.19
C GLN A 85 -17.66 4.60 8.99
N LYS A 86 -17.52 5.62 9.85
CA LYS A 86 -18.63 6.19 10.60
C LYS A 86 -18.47 7.70 10.64
N GLN A 87 -19.53 8.42 10.27
CA GLN A 87 -19.50 9.88 10.10
C GLN A 87 -18.33 10.28 9.16
N SER A 88 -17.48 11.20 9.59
CA SER A 88 -16.33 11.70 8.83
C SER A 88 -15.00 11.00 9.13
N TYR A 89 -15.05 9.81 9.75
CA TYR A 89 -13.87 9.05 10.11
C TYR A 89 -13.90 7.64 9.55
N LEU A 90 -12.72 7.13 9.26
CA LEU A 90 -12.48 5.76 8.85
C LEU A 90 -11.21 5.21 9.52
N TRP A 91 -11.22 3.92 9.83
CA TRP A 91 -10.15 3.24 10.55
C TRP A 91 -10.01 1.79 10.07
N ASN A 92 -8.81 1.24 10.15
CA ASN A 92 -8.59 -0.18 9.91
C ASN A 92 -9.28 -0.99 11.03
N LEU A 93 -10.00 -2.06 10.68
CA LEU A 93 -10.66 -2.94 11.65
C LEU A 93 -9.72 -3.45 12.75
N ASN A 94 -8.46 -3.68 12.41
CA ASN A 94 -7.45 -4.22 13.33
C ASN A 94 -6.80 -3.12 14.21
N TYR A 95 -7.06 -1.85 13.90
CA TYR A 95 -6.48 -0.68 14.57
C TYR A 95 -7.54 0.43 14.70
N PRO A 96 -8.56 0.23 15.55
CA PRO A 96 -9.71 1.15 15.62
C PRO A 96 -9.39 2.54 16.18
N ASP A 97 -8.26 2.69 16.86
CA ASP A 97 -7.78 3.97 17.37
C ASP A 97 -7.10 4.82 16.30
N ASP A 98 -6.60 4.20 15.23
CA ASP A 98 -5.95 4.87 14.10
C ASP A 98 -6.98 5.39 13.09
N LYS A 99 -7.58 6.54 13.43
CA LYS A 99 -8.64 7.17 12.65
C LYS A 99 -8.08 8.17 11.65
N PHE A 100 -8.51 8.05 10.40
CA PHE A 100 -8.29 9.02 9.34
C PHE A 100 -9.57 9.80 9.07
N ARG A 101 -9.44 11.02 8.52
CA ARG A 101 -10.61 11.79 8.07
C ARG A 101 -11.00 11.35 6.67
N ASP A 102 -12.30 11.16 6.45
CA ASP A 102 -12.86 10.80 5.14
C ASP A 102 -12.45 11.78 4.03
N LYS A 103 -12.39 13.08 4.32
CA LYS A 103 -11.96 14.12 3.38
C LYS A 103 -10.50 14.00 2.93
N ASP A 104 -9.66 13.29 3.69
CA ASP A 104 -8.26 13.08 3.32
C ASP A 104 -8.09 11.78 2.52
N VAL A 105 -9.09 10.87 2.57
CA VAL A 105 -9.20 9.69 1.69
C VAL A 105 -9.94 10.01 0.39
N PHE A 106 -11.13 10.58 0.48
CA PHE A 106 -12.09 10.68 -0.61
C PHE A 106 -12.18 12.09 -1.24
N PRO A 107 -12.62 12.19 -2.50
CA PRO A 107 -12.72 11.09 -3.47
C PRO A 107 -11.34 10.47 -3.73
N LEU A 108 -11.29 9.16 -3.99
CA LEU A 108 -10.04 8.49 -4.32
C LEU A 108 -9.45 9.11 -5.59
N VAL A 109 -8.12 9.15 -5.66
CA VAL A 109 -7.38 9.61 -6.84
C VAL A 109 -6.53 8.48 -7.37
N LEU A 110 -6.37 8.38 -8.69
CA LEU A 110 -5.47 7.39 -9.28
C LEU A 110 -4.03 7.83 -9.05
N ARG A 111 -3.21 6.91 -8.54
CA ARG A 111 -1.76 7.08 -8.39
C ARG A 111 -1.02 5.91 -9.04
N PRO A 112 0.21 6.13 -9.54
CA PRO A 112 1.00 5.06 -10.11
C PRO A 112 1.46 4.06 -9.03
N LEU A 113 1.44 2.78 -9.39
CA LEU A 113 2.11 1.69 -8.71
C LEU A 113 2.71 0.79 -9.81
N GLY A 114 3.92 1.14 -10.25
CA GLY A 114 4.58 0.52 -11.39
C GLY A 114 3.83 0.84 -12.68
N GLN A 115 3.40 -0.21 -13.39
CA GLN A 115 2.61 -0.06 -14.62
C GLN A 115 1.12 0.16 -14.36
N LEU A 116 0.67 0.05 -13.11
CA LEU A 116 -0.74 0.18 -12.73
C LEU A 116 -1.07 1.60 -12.27
N TRP A 117 -2.32 1.99 -12.49
CA TRP A 117 -2.92 3.18 -11.89
C TRP A 117 -4.02 2.76 -10.95
N LEU A 118 -3.78 2.87 -9.64
CA LEU A 118 -4.66 2.33 -8.62
C LEU A 118 -5.29 3.45 -7.78
N PRO A 119 -6.53 3.25 -7.27
CA PRO A 119 -7.15 4.19 -6.35
C PRO A 119 -6.34 4.33 -5.06
N ALA A 120 -6.05 5.58 -4.68
CA ALA A 120 -5.34 5.93 -3.46
C ALA A 120 -6.04 7.10 -2.74
N PRO A 121 -5.78 7.31 -1.44
CA PRO A 121 -6.26 8.48 -0.71
C PRO A 121 -5.91 9.80 -1.41
N ARG A 122 -6.86 10.74 -1.44
CA ARG A 122 -6.69 12.07 -2.05
C ARG A 122 -5.50 12.85 -1.49
N LYS A 123 -5.22 12.70 -0.19
CA LYS A 123 -4.10 13.35 0.49
C LYS A 123 -3.19 12.30 1.13
N PRO A 124 -2.42 11.55 0.32
CA PRO A 124 -1.75 10.35 0.78
C PRO A 124 -0.65 10.66 1.81
N LYS A 125 0.01 11.82 1.74
CA LYS A 125 1.00 12.26 2.73
C LYS A 125 0.44 12.44 4.15
N ARG A 126 -0.87 12.64 4.32
CA ARG A 126 -1.51 12.79 5.65
C ARG A 126 -1.60 11.48 6.44
N PHE A 127 -1.27 10.35 5.81
CA PHE A 127 -1.28 9.02 6.41
C PHE A 127 0.03 8.69 7.13
N PHE A 128 1.03 9.57 7.05
CA PHE A 128 2.34 9.37 7.68
C PHE A 128 2.56 10.43 8.74
N GLY A 129 2.98 9.99 9.93
CA GLY A 129 3.45 10.87 11.01
C GLY A 129 4.90 11.34 10.83
N PHE A 130 5.51 11.04 9.69
CA PHE A 130 6.91 11.32 9.34
C PHE A 130 6.99 11.82 7.89
N ASP A 131 8.12 12.43 7.50
CA ASP A 131 8.37 12.80 6.11
C ASP A 131 8.66 11.54 5.26
N PRO A 132 7.81 11.21 4.26
CA PRO A 132 8.04 10.08 3.37
C PRO A 132 9.37 10.12 2.62
N PHE A 133 10.12 11.22 2.58
CA PHE A 133 11.35 11.35 1.80
C PHE A 133 12.63 11.47 2.64
N ASP A 134 12.53 11.48 3.97
CA ASP A 134 13.69 11.64 4.86
C ASP A 134 14.37 10.28 5.16
N ASP A 135 13.66 9.39 5.84
CA ASP A 135 14.19 8.08 6.25
C ASP A 135 13.64 6.93 5.41
N CYS A 136 14.55 6.08 4.97
CA CYS A 136 14.30 4.85 4.22
C CYS A 136 14.57 3.67 5.13
N LYS A 137 13.50 2.96 5.48
CA LYS A 137 13.49 1.84 6.42
C LYS A 137 13.22 0.53 5.70
N SER A 138 13.94 -0.53 6.05
CA SER A 138 13.61 -1.89 5.61
C SER A 138 12.37 -2.41 6.35
N HIS A 139 11.76 -3.48 5.84
CA HIS A 139 10.67 -4.15 6.56
C HIS A 139 11.24 -4.90 7.77
N PHE A 140 10.60 -4.76 8.94
CA PHE A 140 10.96 -5.50 10.16
C PHE A 140 10.43 -6.95 10.15
N TRP A 141 9.47 -7.25 9.28
CA TRP A 141 8.83 -8.55 9.16
C TRP A 141 9.10 -9.10 7.77
N ASN A 142 9.77 -10.25 7.70
CA ASN A 142 10.07 -10.94 6.45
C ASN A 142 8.88 -11.80 6.06
N HIS A 143 8.10 -11.37 5.08
CA HIS A 143 6.86 -12.03 4.68
C HIS A 143 7.10 -13.34 3.93
N ARG A 144 8.30 -13.57 3.38
CA ARG A 144 8.65 -14.86 2.74
C ARG A 144 8.68 -16.00 3.74
N ILE A 145 9.16 -15.75 4.96
CA ILE A 145 9.31 -16.77 6.01
C ILE A 145 8.39 -16.51 7.22
N GLU A 146 7.62 -15.42 7.19
CA GLU A 146 6.70 -14.98 8.25
C GLU A 146 7.40 -14.91 9.62
N SER A 147 8.53 -14.21 9.65
CA SER A 147 9.31 -14.00 10.87
C SER A 147 9.87 -12.59 10.97
N GLY A 148 10.13 -12.15 12.20
CA GLY A 148 10.83 -10.89 12.44
C GLY A 148 12.27 -10.93 11.94
N GLN A 149 12.79 -9.77 11.55
CA GLN A 149 14.18 -9.53 11.21
C GLN A 149 14.61 -8.14 11.70
N GLU A 150 15.90 -7.85 11.65
CA GLU A 150 16.42 -6.54 12.03
C GLU A 150 15.97 -5.46 11.01
N GLU A 151 15.42 -4.35 11.53
CA GLU A 151 15.11 -3.17 10.72
C GLU A 151 16.37 -2.33 10.55
N VAL A 152 16.69 -1.98 9.31
CA VAL A 152 17.76 -1.06 8.95
C VAL A 152 17.14 0.24 8.48
N THR A 153 17.60 1.37 9.05
CA THR A 153 17.21 2.72 8.63
C THR A 153 18.41 3.46 8.07
N VAL A 154 18.22 4.08 6.90
CA VAL A 154 19.19 5.00 6.29
C VAL A 154 18.49 6.26 5.79
N LYS A 155 19.24 7.35 5.63
CA LYS A 155 18.73 8.54 4.92
C LYS A 155 18.44 8.19 3.46
N CYS A 156 17.24 8.54 2.99
CA CYS A 156 16.82 8.24 1.62
C CYS A 156 17.72 8.87 0.56
N ASP A 157 18.38 9.99 0.87
CA ASP A 157 19.36 10.63 -0.02
C ASP A 157 20.49 9.68 -0.45
N ARG A 158 20.89 8.74 0.42
CA ARG A 158 21.92 7.73 0.11
C ARG A 158 21.47 6.74 -0.97
N LEU A 159 20.16 6.66 -1.22
CA LEU A 159 19.54 5.70 -2.14
C LEU A 159 19.09 6.34 -3.46
N LYS A 160 19.07 7.68 -3.58
CA LYS A 160 18.62 8.42 -4.77
C LYS A 160 19.47 8.18 -6.03
N GLY A 161 20.70 7.68 -5.86
CA GLY A 161 21.58 7.26 -6.95
C GLY A 161 21.45 5.80 -7.37
N ILE A 162 20.70 5.00 -6.60
CA ILE A 162 20.52 3.55 -6.80
C ILE A 162 19.10 3.25 -7.27
N TYR A 163 18.11 3.91 -6.65
CA TYR A 163 16.70 3.73 -6.95
C TYR A 163 16.06 5.03 -7.43
N PRO A 164 15.04 4.95 -8.28
CA PRO A 164 14.21 6.10 -8.63
C PRO A 164 13.48 6.68 -7.43
N PHE A 165 13.49 8.01 -7.28
CA PHE A 165 12.71 8.73 -6.29
C PHE A 165 11.86 9.83 -6.93
N VAL A 166 10.67 10.02 -6.37
CA VAL A 166 9.80 11.13 -6.70
C VAL A 166 10.38 12.41 -6.13
N VAL A 167 10.44 13.44 -6.98
CA VAL A 167 10.73 14.81 -6.58
C VAL A 167 9.53 15.67 -6.93
N GLN A 168 9.07 16.46 -5.95
CA GLN A 168 7.98 17.40 -6.15
C GLN A 168 8.53 18.76 -6.53
N ASN A 169 7.88 19.44 -7.47
CA ASN A 169 8.24 20.81 -7.80
C ASN A 169 7.65 21.74 -6.74
N ASN A 170 8.49 22.46 -5.99
CA ASN A 170 8.11 23.36 -4.90
C ASN A 170 7.07 24.44 -5.28
N LYS A 171 6.83 24.66 -6.57
CA LYS A 171 5.82 25.61 -7.06
C LYS A 171 4.41 25.01 -7.14
N THR A 172 4.27 23.69 -7.28
CA THR A 172 2.97 23.01 -7.39
C THR A 172 3.02 21.56 -6.92
N ASP A 173 2.26 21.22 -5.87
CA ASP A 173 2.04 19.83 -5.37
C ASP A 173 1.42 18.86 -6.41
N TRP A 174 1.08 19.36 -7.60
CA TRP A 174 0.38 18.64 -8.66
C TRP A 174 1.32 17.97 -9.66
N VAL A 175 2.63 18.22 -9.57
CA VAL A 175 3.62 17.63 -10.48
C VAL A 175 4.62 16.82 -9.67
N GLU A 176 4.61 15.51 -9.92
CA GLU A 176 5.54 14.55 -9.33
C GLU A 176 6.45 14.02 -10.45
N ILE A 177 7.77 14.20 -10.28
CA ILE A 177 8.77 13.76 -11.26
C ILE A 177 9.52 12.58 -10.67
N LEU A 178 9.36 11.40 -11.26
CA LEU A 178 10.19 10.24 -10.92
C LEU A 178 11.53 10.35 -11.65
N LYS A 179 12.62 10.33 -10.89
CA LYS A 179 13.97 10.38 -11.47
C LYS A 179 14.97 9.56 -10.68
N ILE A 180 16.04 9.18 -11.35
CA ILE A 180 17.25 8.62 -10.74
C ILE A 180 18.42 9.49 -11.19
N ASN A 181 19.20 10.01 -10.25
CA ASN A 181 20.20 11.05 -10.51
C ASN A 181 19.59 12.24 -11.29
N ASN A 182 20.12 12.51 -12.49
CA ASN A 182 19.65 13.57 -13.39
C ASN A 182 18.69 13.06 -14.48
N THR A 183 18.41 11.75 -14.51
CA THR A 183 17.56 11.13 -15.54
C THR A 183 16.11 11.11 -15.06
N VAL A 184 15.25 11.84 -15.77
CA VAL A 184 13.80 11.75 -15.58
C VAL A 184 13.31 10.45 -16.21
N ILE A 185 12.61 9.64 -15.43
CA ILE A 185 11.98 8.40 -15.90
C ILE A 185 10.59 8.74 -16.43
N HIS A 186 9.76 9.38 -15.60
CA HIS A 186 8.46 9.90 -16.01
C HIS A 186 7.98 11.02 -15.10
N THR A 187 6.98 11.76 -15.59
CA THR A 187 6.31 12.83 -14.86
C THR A 187 4.84 12.51 -14.73
N VAL A 188 4.30 12.67 -13.52
CA VAL A 188 2.88 12.56 -13.21
C VAL A 188 2.33 13.95 -12.93
N ILE A 189 1.23 14.29 -13.61
CA ILE A 189 0.52 15.56 -13.42
C ILE A 189 -0.87 15.24 -12.87
N PHE A 190 -1.07 15.55 -11.60
CA PHE A 190 -2.39 15.46 -10.96
C PHE A 190 -3.22 16.66 -11.36
N LYS A 191 -4.41 16.43 -11.92
CA LYS A 191 -5.34 17.54 -12.20
C LYS A 191 -5.75 18.18 -10.88
N LYS A 192 -5.60 19.51 -10.78
CA LYS A 192 -6.24 20.28 -9.71
C LYS A 192 -7.74 20.05 -9.84
N LEU A 193 -8.33 19.36 -8.87
CA LEU A 193 -9.78 19.30 -8.74
C LEU A 193 -10.25 20.73 -8.49
N ARG A 194 -10.69 21.41 -9.55
CA ARG A 194 -11.47 22.64 -9.42
C ARG A 194 -12.81 22.21 -8.84
N TYR A 195 -12.91 22.23 -7.52
CA TYR A 195 -14.21 22.24 -6.89
C TYR A 195 -14.83 23.58 -7.27
N GLY A 196 -15.94 23.51 -8.01
CA GLY A 196 -16.71 24.68 -8.42
C GLY A 196 -17.14 25.51 -7.22
N ALA A 197 -17.28 26.81 -7.50
CA ALA A 197 -17.88 27.82 -6.63
C ALA A 197 -19.25 27.39 -6.09
#